data_AF-A0A660VIY6-F1
#
_entry.id   AF-A0A660VIY6-F1
#
_cell.length_a   1.000
_cell.length_b   1.000
_cell.length_c   1.000
_cell.angle_alpha   90.00
_cell.angle_beta   90.00
_cell.angle_gamma   90.00
#
_symmetry.space_group_name_H-M   'P 1'
#
loop_
_entity.id
_entity.type
_entity.pdbx_description
1 polymer ?
#
loop_
_entity_poly.entity_id
_entity_poly.type
_entity_poly.pdbx_seq_one_letter_code
_entity_poly.pdbx_strand_id
1 'polypeptide(L)'
;MPEHALNEYLPVLMLLIFAISFAAGSLTLSWLLGKRGRRGGTKDTAFECGMQPFYTTRRRFSVKFYVVAMLFILFDIEVVFLYPWAITYKSLGMFALVEMLVFLAVLALGWVYVVRKGALDWAAKPRRAQS
;
A
#
# COMPACT_ATOMS: atom_id res chain seq x y z
N MET A 1 33.65 -13.32 7.27
CA MET A 1 32.50 -13.39 6.35
C MET A 1 31.86 -14.76 6.59
N PRO A 2 30.55 -15.03 6.66
CA PRO A 2 29.33 -14.29 6.98
C PRO A 2 28.39 -15.11 7.92
N GLU A 3 28.89 -16.13 8.63
CA GLU A 3 28.07 -17.12 9.37
C GLU A 3 27.17 -16.48 10.45
N HIS A 4 27.68 -15.48 11.17
CA HIS A 4 26.92 -14.79 12.22
C HIS A 4 25.77 -13.93 11.67
N ALA A 5 25.96 -13.30 10.51
CA ALA A 5 24.92 -12.49 9.89
C ALA A 5 23.74 -13.35 9.43
N LEU A 6 24.01 -14.53 8.85
CA LEU A 6 22.97 -15.50 8.49
C LEU A 6 22.18 -15.98 9.73
N ASN A 7 22.87 -16.19 10.86
CA ASN A 7 22.23 -16.58 12.11
C ASN A 7 21.32 -15.49 12.69
N GLU A 8 21.56 -14.21 12.42
CA GLU A 8 20.68 -13.11 12.83
C GLU A 8 19.39 -13.05 12.00
N TYR A 9 19.44 -13.42 10.72
CA TYR A 9 18.24 -13.46 9.85
C TYR A 9 17.46 -14.78 9.97
N LEU A 10 18.06 -15.84 10.51
CA LEU A 10 17.45 -17.16 10.64
C LEU A 10 16.17 -17.15 11.50
N PRO A 11 16.10 -16.45 12.65
CA PRO A 11 14.85 -16.25 13.39
C PRO A 11 13.75 -15.53 12.59
N VAL A 12 14.12 -14.53 11.79
CA VAL A 12 13.17 -13.78 10.94
C VAL A 12 12.58 -14.70 9.88
N LEU A 13 13.41 -15.51 9.24
CA LEU A 13 12.97 -16.50 8.26
C LEU A 13 12.07 -17.57 8.90
N MET A 14 12.44 -18.07 10.07
CA MET A 14 11.61 -19.03 10.83
C MET A 14 10.25 -18.44 11.18
N LEU A 15 10.19 -17.18 11.63
CA LEU A 15 8.94 -16.49 11.92
C LEU A 15 8.08 -16.33 10.67
N LEU A 16 8.67 -15.98 9.52
CA LEU A 16 7.96 -15.85 8.25
C LEU A 16 7.35 -17.20 7.83
N ILE A 17 8.13 -18.28 7.89
CA ILE A 17 7.67 -19.64 7.58
C ILE A 17 6.55 -20.05 8.54
N PHE A 18 6.70 -19.77 9.84
CA PHE A 18 5.68 -20.07 10.83
C PHE A 18 4.39 -19.29 10.57
N ALA A 19 4.46 -17.99 10.28
CA ALA A 19 3.30 -17.16 9.99
C ALA A 19 2.54 -17.66 8.75
N ILE A 20 3.26 -17.98 7.67
CA ILE A 20 2.66 -18.54 6.44
C ILE A 20 2.04 -19.91 6.73
N SER A 21 2.76 -20.79 7.42
CA SER A 21 2.29 -22.14 7.76
C SER A 21 1.07 -22.10 8.68
N PHE A 22 1.05 -21.17 9.63
CA PHE A 22 -0.09 -20.98 10.52
C PHE A 22 -1.31 -20.46 9.77
N ALA A 23 -1.15 -19.45 8.91
CA ALA A 23 -2.24 -18.94 8.09
C ALA A 23 -2.79 -20.01 7.13
N ALA A 24 -1.92 -20.71 6.42
CA ALA A 24 -2.29 -21.80 5.52
C ALA A 24 -2.91 -22.99 6.28
N GLY A 25 -2.33 -23.36 7.42
CA GLY A 25 -2.82 -24.43 8.29
C GLY A 25 -4.19 -24.12 8.87
N SER A 26 -4.40 -22.90 9.36
CA SER A 26 -5.70 -22.43 9.85
C SER A 26 -6.76 -22.44 8.74
N LEU A 27 -6.42 -21.97 7.54
CA LEU A 27 -7.33 -22.01 6.40
C LEU A 27 -7.65 -23.44 5.96
N THR A 28 -6.64 -24.33 5.93
CA THR A 28 -6.80 -25.74 5.58
C THR A 28 -7.65 -26.48 6.60
N LEU A 29 -7.44 -26.23 7.89
CA LEU A 29 -8.21 -26.80 8.98
C LEU A 29 -9.65 -26.30 8.94
N SER A 30 -9.86 -25.00 8.70
CA SER A 30 -11.19 -24.41 8.51
C SER A 30 -11.91 -25.00 7.31
N TRP A 31 -11.20 -25.30 6.22
CA TRP A 31 -11.75 -25.95 5.04
C TRP A 31 -12.09 -27.43 5.27
N LEU A 32 -11.27 -28.15 6.04
CA LEU A 32 -11.45 -29.58 6.32
C LEU A 32 -12.54 -29.84 7.37
N LEU A 33 -12.56 -29.06 8.46
CA LEU A 33 -13.53 -29.16 9.54
C LEU A 33 -14.82 -28.37 9.26
N GLY A 34 -14.76 -27.37 8.40
CA GLY A 34 -15.90 -26.51 8.07
C GLY A 34 -17.01 -27.29 7.38
N LYS A 35 -18.26 -27.06 7.80
CA LYS A 35 -19.42 -27.61 7.11
C LYS A 35 -19.47 -27.04 5.69
N ARG A 36 -19.11 -27.86 4.71
CA ARG A 36 -19.29 -27.54 3.28
C ARG A 36 -20.78 -27.37 3.02
N GLY A 37 -21.25 -26.13 3.06
CA GLY A 37 -22.61 -25.80 2.64
C GLY A 37 -22.80 -26.22 1.18
N ARG A 38 -23.99 -26.73 0.86
CA ARG A 38 -24.38 -27.09 -0.51
C ARG A 38 -24.11 -25.90 -1.42
N ARG A 39 -23.06 -26.01 -2.26
CA ARG A 39 -22.76 -25.05 -3.34
C ARG A 39 -23.92 -25.12 -4.33
N GLY A 40 -24.45 -23.98 -4.71
CA GLY A 40 -25.66 -23.87 -5.50
C GLY A 40 -25.76 -22.49 -6.10
N GLY A 41 -26.53 -22.35 -7.18
CA GLY A 41 -26.50 -21.18 -8.06
C GLY A 41 -26.55 -19.83 -7.32
N THR A 42 -27.41 -19.69 -6.31
CA THR A 42 -27.58 -18.41 -5.58
C THR A 42 -26.46 -18.10 -4.58
N LYS A 43 -25.72 -19.11 -4.09
CA LYS A 43 -24.61 -18.88 -3.13
C LYS A 43 -23.32 -18.47 -3.82
N ASP A 44 -23.17 -18.85 -5.08
CA ASP A 44 -21.98 -18.59 -5.89
C ASP A 44 -22.18 -17.38 -6.83
N THR A 45 -23.32 -16.67 -6.74
CA THR A 45 -23.57 -15.40 -7.46
C THR A 45 -23.04 -14.19 -6.70
N ALA A 46 -22.62 -13.16 -7.44
CA ALA A 46 -22.21 -11.88 -6.86
C ALA A 46 -23.35 -11.23 -6.04
N PHE A 47 -22.98 -10.60 -4.93
CA PHE A 47 -23.94 -9.92 -4.06
C PHE A 47 -24.38 -8.58 -4.66
N GLU A 48 -25.66 -8.45 -5.00
CA GLU A 48 -26.27 -7.21 -5.51
C GLU A 48 -27.66 -7.00 -4.87
N CYS A 49 -27.72 -6.91 -3.53
CA CYS A 49 -28.96 -6.69 -2.76
C CYS A 49 -30.13 -7.65 -3.11
N GLY A 50 -29.83 -8.90 -3.49
CA GLY A 50 -30.83 -9.91 -3.87
C GLY A 50 -31.24 -9.93 -5.35
N MET A 51 -30.62 -9.07 -6.17
CA MET A 51 -30.86 -9.00 -7.61
C MET A 51 -29.71 -9.64 -8.40
N GLN A 52 -29.94 -9.96 -9.68
CA GLN A 52 -28.86 -10.36 -10.58
C GLN A 52 -27.99 -9.14 -10.93
N PRO A 53 -26.66 -9.28 -11.03
CA PRO A 53 -25.78 -8.15 -11.31
C PRO A 53 -26.11 -7.51 -12.66
N PHE A 54 -26.52 -6.24 -12.63
CA PHE A 54 -26.99 -5.50 -13.81
C PHE A 54 -25.85 -4.87 -14.63
N TYR A 55 -24.65 -4.75 -14.06
CA TYR A 55 -23.55 -3.98 -14.66
C TYR A 55 -22.41 -4.87 -15.15
N THR A 56 -21.84 -4.49 -16.29
CA THR A 56 -20.60 -5.08 -16.79
C THR A 56 -19.43 -4.61 -15.92
N THR A 57 -18.58 -5.55 -15.49
CA THR A 57 -17.45 -5.31 -14.55
C THR A 57 -16.36 -4.36 -15.10
N ARG A 58 -16.43 -3.97 -16.38
CA ARG A 58 -15.42 -3.14 -17.06
C ARG A 58 -15.75 -1.64 -16.98
N ARG A 59 -15.90 -1.12 -15.77
CA ARG A 59 -15.94 0.35 -15.57
C ARG A 59 -14.53 0.88 -15.41
N ARG A 60 -14.29 2.07 -15.97
CA ARG A 60 -13.02 2.78 -15.76
C ARG A 60 -13.00 3.26 -14.31
N PHE A 61 -12.02 2.80 -13.55
CA PHE A 61 -11.75 3.33 -12.22
C PHE A 61 -11.23 4.77 -12.34
N SER A 62 -11.48 5.57 -11.30
CA SER A 62 -11.03 6.96 -11.27
C SER A 62 -9.51 7.06 -11.33
N VAL A 63 -8.97 7.99 -12.12
CA VAL A 63 -7.52 8.29 -12.20
C VAL A 63 -6.95 8.73 -10.85
N LYS A 64 -7.80 9.15 -9.91
CA LYS A 64 -7.40 9.55 -8.55
C LYS A 64 -6.60 8.46 -7.82
N PHE A 65 -6.93 7.18 -8.01
CA PHE A 65 -6.16 6.08 -7.41
C PHE A 65 -4.73 6.01 -7.93
N TYR A 66 -4.52 6.31 -9.23
CA TYR A 66 -3.19 6.37 -9.83
C TYR A 66 -2.38 7.53 -9.25
N VAL A 67 -2.98 8.71 -9.10
CA VAL A 67 -2.29 9.88 -8.51
C VAL A 67 -1.84 9.58 -7.08
N VAL A 68 -2.70 8.98 -6.26
CA VAL A 68 -2.34 8.58 -4.89
C VAL A 68 -1.22 7.54 -4.87
N ALA A 69 -1.30 6.51 -5.73
CA ALA A 69 -0.25 5.49 -5.82
C ALA A 69 1.10 6.07 -6.27
N MET A 70 1.09 6.97 -7.25
CA MET A 70 2.29 7.66 -7.72
C MET A 70 2.92 8.52 -6.61
N LEU A 71 2.10 9.25 -5.84
CA LEU A 71 2.58 10.04 -4.69
C LEU A 71 3.15 9.14 -3.59
N PHE A 72 2.53 8.00 -3.32
CA PHE A 72 3.06 7.02 -2.36
C PHE A 72 4.44 6.50 -2.77
N ILE A 73 4.62 6.15 -4.05
CA ILE A 73 5.91 5.68 -4.58
C ILE A 73 6.97 6.77 -4.45
N LEU A 74 6.64 8.03 -4.78
CA LEU A 74 7.57 9.15 -4.63
C LEU A 74 7.98 9.31 -3.16
N PHE A 75 7.03 9.37 -2.24
CA PHE A 75 7.32 9.50 -0.80
C PHE A 75 8.12 8.30 -0.24
N ASP A 76 7.83 7.08 -0.68
CA ASP A 76 8.58 5.88 -0.27
C ASP A 76 10.06 5.97 -0.71
N ILE A 77 10.31 6.45 -1.94
CA ILE A 77 11.66 6.71 -2.44
C ILE A 77 12.36 7.80 -1.62
N GLU A 78 11.66 8.85 -1.19
CA GLU A 78 12.23 9.89 -0.32
C GLU A 78 12.73 9.30 1.01
N VAL A 79 11.96 8.38 1.60
CA VAL A 79 12.35 7.68 2.84
C VAL A 79 13.57 6.78 2.62
N VAL A 80 13.66 6.11 1.46
CA VAL A 80 14.86 5.33 1.10
C VAL A 80 16.12 6.21 1.08
N PHE A 81 16.03 7.48 0.66
CA PHE A 81 17.15 8.42 0.74
C PHE A 81 17.44 8.95 2.16
N LEU A 82 16.41 9.08 2.99
CA LEU A 82 16.54 9.51 4.38
C LEU A 82 17.30 8.48 5.23
N TYR A 83 17.13 7.18 4.98
CA TYR A 83 17.74 6.12 5.79
C TYR A 83 19.28 6.14 5.81
N PRO A 84 20.00 6.10 4.67
CA PRO A 84 21.47 6.16 4.64
C PRO A 84 22.02 7.43 5.27
N TRP A 85 21.36 8.57 5.07
CA TRP A 85 21.73 9.83 5.71
C TRP A 85 21.57 9.76 7.23
N ALA A 86 20.43 9.24 7.72
CA ALA A 86 20.14 9.17 9.15
C ALA A 86 21.16 8.29 9.91
N ILE A 87 21.61 7.19 9.30
CA ILE A 87 22.62 6.31 9.91
C ILE A 87 24.04 6.90 9.86
N THR A 88 24.37 7.71 8.85
CA THR A 88 25.73 8.28 8.67
C THR A 88 25.89 9.70 9.22
N TYR A 89 24.80 10.38 9.60
CA TYR A 89 24.80 11.78 10.03
C TYR A 89 25.94 12.16 11.00
N LYS A 90 26.28 11.28 11.95
CA LYS A 90 27.35 11.53 12.93
C LYS A 90 28.72 11.79 12.31
N SER A 91 29.03 11.26 11.12
CA SER A 91 30.32 11.47 10.46
C SER A 91 30.37 12.73 9.59
N LEU A 92 29.22 13.17 9.07
CA LEU A 92 29.13 14.32 8.15
C LEU A 92 28.82 15.65 8.85
N GLY A 93 28.26 15.60 10.06
CA GLY A 93 28.00 16.79 10.88
C GLY A 93 27.04 17.80 10.25
N MET A 94 27.27 19.09 10.50
CA MET A 94 26.35 20.17 10.11
C MET A 94 26.13 20.32 8.60
N PHE A 95 27.10 19.93 7.78
CA PHE A 95 26.98 20.02 6.32
C PHE A 95 25.86 19.12 5.78
N ALA A 96 25.86 17.84 6.18
CA ALA A 96 24.80 16.91 5.78
C ALA A 96 23.44 17.27 6.35
N LEU A 97 23.38 17.98 7.49
CA LEU A 97 22.11 18.48 8.03
C LEU A 97 21.49 19.53 7.11
N VAL A 98 22.30 20.48 6.62
CA VAL A 98 21.83 21.53 5.71
C VAL A 98 21.41 20.92 4.37
N GLU A 99 22.20 20.01 3.80
CA GLU A 99 21.84 19.34 2.54
C GLU A 99 20.52 18.58 2.67
N MET A 100 20.30 17.84 3.78
CA MET A 100 19.06 17.11 3.99
C MET A 100 17.86 18.04 4.24
N LEU A 101 18.06 19.17 4.93
CA LEU A 101 17.00 20.18 5.06
C LEU A 101 16.61 20.77 3.70
N VAL A 102 17.57 21.04 2.83
CA VAL A 102 17.30 21.51 1.46
C VAL A 102 16.56 20.44 0.66
N PHE A 103 17.00 19.18 0.73
CA PHE A 103 16.34 18.05 0.08
C PHE A 103 14.88 17.93 0.52
N LEU A 104 14.62 17.90 1.84
CA LEU A 104 13.28 17.85 2.40
C LEU A 104 12.44 19.07 2.02
N ALA A 105 13.03 20.27 1.97
CA ALA A 105 12.31 21.47 1.56
C ALA A 105 11.82 21.40 0.11
N VAL A 106 12.65 20.91 -0.82
CA VAL A 106 12.27 20.75 -2.24
C VAL A 106 11.11 19.75 -2.39
N LEU A 107 11.16 18.63 -1.67
CA LEU A 107 10.10 17.62 -1.70
C LEU A 107 8.81 18.11 -1.05
N ALA A 108 8.93 18.79 0.11
CA ALA A 108 7.79 19.41 0.79
C ALA A 108 7.11 20.45 -0.10
N LEU A 109 7.84 21.21 -0.92
CA LEU A 109 7.27 22.11 -1.91
C LEU A 109 6.49 21.35 -2.99
N GLY A 110 7.01 20.23 -3.49
CA GLY A 110 6.30 19.35 -4.41
C GLY A 110 5.00 18.81 -3.83
N TRP A 111 5.04 18.35 -2.58
CA TRP A 111 3.85 17.91 -1.84
C TRP A 111 2.81 19.02 -1.68
N VAL A 112 3.22 20.20 -1.21
CA VAL A 112 2.34 21.36 -1.04
C VAL A 112 1.72 21.77 -2.37
N TYR A 113 2.47 21.74 -3.47
CA TYR A 113 1.97 22.05 -4.80
C TYR A 113 0.85 21.09 -5.23
N VAL A 114 1.05 19.78 -5.03
CA VAL A 114 0.05 18.76 -5.39
C VAL A 114 -1.23 18.92 -4.59
N VAL A 115 -1.13 19.19 -3.28
CA VAL A 115 -2.28 19.45 -2.40
C VAL A 115 -2.99 20.73 -2.85
N ARG A 116 -2.26 21.82 -3.10
CA ARG A 116 -2.82 23.09 -3.60
C ARG A 116 -3.54 22.93 -4.94
N LYS A 117 -3.10 22.01 -5.81
CA LYS A 117 -3.76 21.70 -7.09
C LYS A 117 -5.03 20.85 -6.96
N GLY A 118 -5.40 20.42 -5.75
CA GLY A 118 -6.59 19.58 -5.55
C GLY A 118 -6.45 18.18 -6.17
N ALA A 119 -5.23 17.70 -6.39
CA ALA A 119 -4.98 16.38 -6.95
C ALA A 119 -5.53 15.25 -6.05
N LEU A 120 -5.74 15.56 -4.77
CA LEU A 120 -6.31 14.71 -3.74
C LEU A 120 -7.80 14.98 -3.47
N ASP A 121 -8.47 15.84 -4.24
CA ASP A 121 -9.88 16.15 -4.02
C ASP A 121 -10.78 15.01 -4.49
N TRP A 122 -11.44 14.36 -3.53
CA TRP A 122 -12.34 13.24 -3.79
C TRP A 122 -13.75 13.67 -4.18
N ALA A 123 -14.16 14.87 -3.79
CA ALA A 123 -15.49 15.41 -4.06
C ALA A 123 -15.73 15.51 -5.58
N ALA A 124 -16.68 14.75 -6.09
CA ALA A 124 -17.18 14.95 -7.45
C ALA A 124 -17.96 16.27 -7.48
N LYS A 125 -17.51 17.23 -8.27
CA LYS A 125 -18.28 18.47 -8.47
C LYS A 125 -19.60 18.08 -9.15
N PRO A 126 -20.78 18.36 -8.56
CA PRO A 126 -22.04 17.95 -9.14
C PRO A 126 -22.16 18.58 -10.54
N ARG A 127 -22.31 17.72 -11.56
CA ARG A 127 -22.52 18.15 -12.93
C ARG A 127 -23.89 18.81 -12.97
N ARG A 128 -23.95 20.15 -12.92
CA ARG A 128 -25.17 20.91 -13.18
C ARG A 128 -25.73 20.41 -14.52
N ALA A 129 -26.91 19.82 -14.47
CA ALA A 129 -27.68 19.50 -15.66
C ALA A 129 -27.90 20.82 -16.40
N GLN A 130 -27.29 20.95 -17.58
CA GLN A 130 -27.67 21.98 -18.53
C GLN A 130 -29.04 21.55 -19.08
N SER A 131 -30.07 22.35 -18.79
CA SER A 131 -31.44 22.23 -19.30
C SER A 131 -31.50 22.53 -20.79
#